data_AF-A0A7J8JPI8-F1
#
_entry.id   AF-A0A7J8JPI8-F1
#
_cell.length_a   1.000
_cell.length_b   1.000
_cell.length_c   1.000
_cell.angle_alpha   90.00
_cell.angle_beta   90.00
_cell.angle_gamma   90.00
#
_symmetry.space_group_name_H-M   'P 1'
#
loop_
_entity.id
_entity.type
_entity.pdbx_description
1 polymer ?
#
loop_
_entity_poly.entity_id
_entity_poly.type
_entity_poly.pdbx_seq_one_letter_code
_entity_poly.pdbx_strand_id
1 'polypeptide(L)'
;MSNKTRDELERSFDCCGLFNLTTLYQQDYAFCTAICKSQSPTCQMCGEKFLKHSDEALKILGGVGLFFSFTEILGVWLAMRFRNQKDPRANPSAFL
;
A
#
# COMPACT_ATOMS: atom_id res chain seq x y z
N MET A 1 16.77 1.73 11.43
CA MET A 1 17.04 1.74 9.97
C MET A 1 18.54 1.67 9.78
N SER A 2 19.02 0.88 8.80
CA SER A 2 20.44 0.93 8.43
C SER A 2 20.74 2.30 7.83
N ASN A 3 21.92 2.87 8.10
CA ASN A 3 22.32 4.16 7.53
C ASN A 3 22.22 4.18 5.99
N LYS A 4 22.43 3.02 5.34
CA LYS A 4 22.32 2.88 3.88
C LYS A 4 20.89 3.00 3.36
N THR A 5 19.93 2.31 3.98
CA THR A 5 18.53 2.37 3.56
C THR A 5 17.92 3.74 3.80
N ARG A 6 18.35 4.45 4.85
CA ARG A 6 17.96 5.84 5.08
C ARG A 6 18.50 6.75 3.96
N ASP A 7 19.79 6.65 3.66
CA ASP A 7 20.47 7.49 2.67
C ASP A 7 19.89 7.27 1.25
N GLU A 8 19.55 6.04 0.88
CA GLU A 8 18.85 5.72 -0.36
C GLU A 8 17.45 6.36 -0.42
N LEU A 9 16.68 6.29 0.68
CA LEU A 9 15.35 6.89 0.75
C LEU A 9 15.42 8.42 0.67
N GLU A 10 16.32 9.05 1.43
CA GLU A 10 16.52 10.49 1.44
C GLU A 10 16.91 11.02 0.04
N ARG A 11 17.77 10.30 -0.68
CA ARG A 11 18.12 10.64 -2.08
C ARG A 11 16.97 10.39 -3.05
N SER A 12 16.29 9.25 -2.94
CA SER A 12 15.21 8.88 -3.88
C SER A 12 13.98 9.77 -3.73
N PHE A 13 13.66 10.16 -2.51
CA PHE A 13 12.51 11.01 -2.21
C PHE A 13 12.89 12.48 -2.06
N ASP A 14 14.16 12.85 -2.18
CA ASP A 14 14.65 14.23 -2.06
C ASP A 14 14.08 14.94 -0.81
N CYS A 15 14.38 14.37 0.35
CA CYS A 15 13.89 14.77 1.66
C CYS A 15 14.96 14.46 2.73
N CYS A 16 14.87 15.06 3.91
CA CYS A 16 15.82 14.78 5.00
C CYS A 16 15.09 14.59 6.34
N GLY A 17 15.46 13.53 7.07
CA GLY A 17 14.86 13.22 8.36
C GLY A 17 13.43 12.69 8.27
N LEU A 18 13.01 11.97 9.31
CA LEU A 18 11.71 11.29 9.30
C LEU A 18 10.57 12.19 9.84
N PHE A 19 10.72 12.71 11.06
CA PHE A 19 9.75 13.58 11.72
C PHE A 19 10.45 14.68 12.52
N ASN A 20 9.71 15.74 12.86
CA ASN A 20 10.22 16.93 13.55
C ASN A 20 10.46 16.69 15.05
N LEU A 21 11.26 15.66 15.39
CA LEU A 21 11.80 15.46 16.74
C LEU A 21 13.12 16.25 16.85
N THR A 22 13.07 17.33 17.62
CA THR A 22 14.11 18.38 17.70
C THR A 22 15.53 17.89 18.00
N THR A 23 15.70 16.77 18.70
CA THR A 23 17.05 16.27 19.07
C THR A 23 17.66 15.34 18.03
N LEU A 24 16.86 14.51 17.37
CA LEU A 24 17.33 13.52 16.39
C LEU A 24 17.40 14.14 14.98
N TYR A 25 16.51 15.09 14.70
CA TYR A 25 16.43 15.78 13.42
C TYR A 25 17.74 16.50 13.07
N GLN A 26 18.35 17.21 14.02
CA GLN A 26 19.55 18.01 13.76
C GLN A 26 20.74 17.13 13.30
N GLN A 27 20.89 15.96 13.91
CA GLN A 27 21.96 15.02 13.58
C GLN A 27 21.69 14.34 12.25
N ASP A 28 20.47 13.87 12.01
CA ASP A 28 20.09 13.22 10.76
C ASP A 28 20.14 14.18 9.56
N TYR A 29 19.71 15.42 9.76
CA TYR A 29 19.83 16.49 8.76
C TYR A 29 21.30 16.79 8.42
N ALA A 30 22.20 16.74 9.40
CA ALA A 30 23.63 16.98 9.18
C ALA A 30 24.25 15.93 8.24
N PHE A 31 23.86 14.65 8.36
CA PHE A 31 24.36 13.55 7.53
C PHE A 31 23.58 13.33 6.24
N CYS A 32 22.41 13.96 6.07
CA CYS A 32 21.61 13.86 4.85
C CYS A 32 22.41 14.35 3.62
N THR A 33 22.33 13.60 2.53
CA THR A 33 23.00 13.88 1.25
C THR A 33 22.03 14.11 0.08
N ALA A 34 20.74 14.30 0.38
CA ALA A 34 19.72 14.62 -0.61
C ALA A 34 19.97 15.98 -1.28
N ILE A 35 19.47 16.16 -2.49
CA ILE A 35 19.72 17.35 -3.32
C ILE A 35 19.02 18.57 -2.71
N CYS A 36 17.84 18.39 -2.12
CA CYS A 36 17.03 19.42 -1.45
C CYS A 36 17.85 20.24 -0.44
N LYS A 37 18.78 19.61 0.28
CA LYS A 37 19.63 20.27 1.28
C LYS A 37 20.59 21.30 0.66
N SER A 38 20.97 21.08 -0.59
CA SER A 38 21.84 22.00 -1.34
C SER A 38 21.06 23.05 -2.14
N GLN A 39 19.81 22.76 -2.51
CA GLN A 39 18.99 23.64 -3.34
C GLN A 39 18.11 24.62 -2.55
N SER A 40 17.70 24.27 -1.33
CA SER A 40 16.82 25.10 -0.51
C SER A 40 17.31 25.25 0.93
N PRO A 41 17.04 26.40 1.59
CA PRO A 41 17.34 26.58 3.01
C PRO A 41 16.50 25.65 3.91
N THR A 42 15.39 25.14 3.39
CA THR A 42 14.47 24.24 4.08
C THR A 42 14.18 23.04 3.20
N CYS A 43 14.77 21.89 3.51
CA CYS A 43 14.37 20.62 2.91
C CYS A 43 13.15 20.04 3.65
N GLN A 44 12.21 19.45 2.90
CA GLN A 44 11.03 18.81 3.49
C GLN A 44 11.41 17.50 4.21
N MET A 45 10.59 17.13 5.19
CA MET A 45 10.77 15.87 5.91
C MET A 45 10.24 14.69 5.10
N CYS A 46 10.94 13.56 5.18
CA CYS A 46 10.56 12.35 4.47
C CYS A 46 9.23 11.79 4.96
N GLY A 47 8.89 11.94 6.25
CA GLY A 47 7.63 11.46 6.79
C GLY A 47 6.41 12.08 6.14
N GLU A 48 6.39 13.41 5.94
CA GLU A 48 5.27 14.08 5.25
C GLU A 48 5.15 13.64 3.79
N LYS A 49 6.29 13.54 3.08
CA LYS A 49 6.32 13.11 1.68
C LYS A 49 5.85 11.67 1.53
N PHE A 50 6.28 10.80 2.44
CA PHE A 50 5.87 9.41 2.50
C PHE A 50 4.37 9.26 2.78
N LEU A 51 3.84 9.98 3.76
CA LEU A 51 2.41 9.95 4.10
C LEU A 51 1.55 10.44 2.93
N LYS A 52 1.96 11.52 2.26
CA LYS A 52 1.25 12.05 1.09
C LYS A 52 1.18 11.03 -0.05
N HIS A 53 2.29 10.37 -0.37
CA HIS A 53 2.30 9.30 -1.38
C HIS A 53 1.55 8.05 -0.93
N SER A 54 1.57 7.75 0.38
CA SER A 54 0.88 6.59 0.94
C SER A 54 -0.63 6.73 0.88
N ASP A 55 -1.21 7.92 1.08
CA ASP A 55 -2.67 8.14 0.99
C ASP A 55 -3.20 7.78 -0.40
N GLU A 56 -2.50 8.22 -1.45
CA GLU A 56 -2.85 7.92 -2.84
C GLU A 56 -2.73 6.41 -3.14
N ALA A 57 -1.63 5.79 -2.69
CA ALA A 57 -1.44 4.35 -2.83
C ALA A 57 -2.50 3.55 -2.05
N LEU A 58 -2.88 3.98 -0.85
CA LEU A 58 -3.90 3.34 -0.01
C LEU A 58 -5.29 3.41 -0.62
N LYS A 59 -5.64 4.50 -1.31
CA LYS A 59 -6.90 4.59 -2.07
C LYS A 59 -6.97 3.54 -3.17
N ILE A 60 -5.89 3.39 -3.93
CA ILE A 60 -5.80 2.41 -5.02
C ILE A 60 -5.85 0.99 -4.44
N LEU A 61 -5.02 0.71 -3.42
CA LEU A 61 -4.95 -0.60 -2.79
C LEU A 61 -6.27 -0.98 -2.11
N GLY A 62 -6.96 -0.02 -1.50
CA GLY A 62 -8.29 -0.20 -0.91
C GLY A 62 -9.34 -0.59 -1.96
N GLY A 63 -9.32 0.06 -3.14
CA GLY A 63 -10.21 -0.31 -4.25
C GLY A 63 -9.96 -1.72 -4.78
N VAL A 64 -8.69 -2.08 -4.97
CA VAL A 64 -8.29 -3.44 -5.41
C VAL A 64 -8.68 -4.49 -4.37
N GLY A 65 -8.41 -4.24 -3.09
CA GLY A 65 -8.77 -5.15 -2.00
C GLY A 65 -10.28 -5.34 -1.84
N LEU A 66 -11.07 -4.28 -2.06
CA LEU A 66 -12.53 -4.35 -2.04
C LEU A 66 -13.07 -5.16 -3.22
N PHE A 67 -12.49 -5.01 -4.43
CA PHE A 67 -12.86 -5.82 -5.59
C PHE A 67 -12.59 -7.31 -5.37
N PHE A 68 -11.41 -7.66 -4.85
CA PHE A 68 -11.10 -9.06 -4.54
C PHE A 68 -12.03 -9.63 -3.46
N SER A 69 -12.26 -8.88 -2.38
CA SER A 69 -13.20 -9.31 -1.32
C SER A 69 -14.63 -9.51 -1.85
N PHE A 70 -15.12 -8.61 -2.70
CA PHE A 70 -16.45 -8.71 -3.29
C PHE A 70 -16.58 -9.92 -4.21
N THR A 71 -15.60 -10.14 -5.09
CA THR A 71 -15.60 -11.29 -6.00
C THR A 71 -15.44 -12.62 -5.25
N GLU A 72 -14.72 -12.65 -4.13
CA GLU A 72 -14.60 -13.82 -3.26
C GLU A 72 -15.95 -14.20 -2.65
N ILE A 73 -16.68 -13.23 -2.08
CA ILE A 73 -18.01 -13.47 -1.50
C ILE A 73 -18.97 -14.00 -2.56
N LEU A 74 -18.99 -13.39 -3.75
CA LEU A 74 -19.80 -13.87 -4.88
C LEU A 74 -19.38 -15.27 -5.33
N GLY A 75 -18.08 -15.56 -5.39
CA GLY A 75 -17.53 -16.87 -5.74
C GLY A 75 -17.99 -17.95 -4.77
N VAL A 76 -17.91 -17.69 -3.46
CA VAL A 76 -18.38 -18.60 -2.41
C VAL A 76 -19.89 -18.82 -2.51
N TRP A 77 -20.67 -17.76 -2.74
CA TRP A 77 -22.12 -17.86 -2.93
C TRP A 77 -22.50 -18.69 -4.15
N LEU A 78 -21.87 -18.44 -5.30
CA LEU A 78 -22.08 -19.20 -6.54
C LEU A 78 -21.70 -20.66 -6.37
N ALA A 79 -20.57 -20.95 -5.72
CA ALA A 79 -20.13 -22.32 -5.43
C ALA A 79 -21.13 -23.07 -4.55
N MET A 80 -21.64 -22.43 -3.48
CA MET A 80 -22.71 -22.99 -2.65
C MET A 80 -23.98 -23.26 -3.46
N ARG A 81 -24.42 -22.30 -4.30
CA ARG A 81 -25.60 -22.47 -5.14
C ARG A 81 -25.42 -23.58 -6.17
N PHE A 82 -24.25 -23.67 -6.80
CA PHE A 82 -23.91 -24.71 -7.79
C PHE A 82 -23.93 -26.10 -7.16
N ARG A 83 -23.31 -26.28 -5.99
CA ARG A 83 -23.34 -27.56 -5.27
C ARG A 83 -24.73 -27.95 -4.77
N ASN A 84 -25.57 -26.96 -4.46
CA ASN A 84 -26.96 -27.16 -4.04
C ASN A 84 -27.95 -27.20 -5.21
N GLN A 85 -27.49 -27.23 -6.47
CA GLN A 85 -28.35 -27.60 -7.59
C GLN A 85 -28.52 -29.12 -7.58
N LYS A 86 -29.77 -29.58 -7.53
CA LYS A 86 -30.09 -31.00 -7.70
C LYS A 86 -29.57 -31.45 -9.05
N ASP A 87 -28.90 -32.60 -9.06
CA ASP A 87 -28.42 -33.25 -10.28
C ASP A 87 -29.62 -33.47 -11.24
N PRO A 88 -29.69 -32.79 -12.40
CA PRO A 88 -30.80 -32.96 -13.34
C PRO A 88 -30.86 -34.39 -13.90
N ARG A 89 -29.79 -35.19 -13.77
CA ARG A 89 -29.77 -36.62 -14.13
C ARG A 89 -30.44 -37.55 -13.12
N ALA A 90 -30.73 -37.09 -11.90
CA ALA A 90 -31.39 -37.90 -10.87
C ALA A 90 -32.92 -37.82 -10.92
N ASN A 91 -33.51 -37.18 -11.96
CA ASN A 91 -34.95 -37.21 -12.18
C ASN A 91 -35.29 -38.39 -13.11
N PRO A 92 -35.82 -39.51 -12.59
CA PRO A 92 -36.14 -40.69 -13.40
C PRO A 92 -37.23 -40.45 -14.46
N SER A 93 -37.88 -39.29 -14.44
CA SER A 93 -38.94 -38.88 -15.37
C SER A 93 -38.44 -38.29 -16.70
N ALA A 94 -37.12 -38.15 -16.91
CA ALA A 94 -36.53 -37.57 -18.13
C ALA A 94 -35.99 -38.60 -19.14
N PHE A 95 -36.18 -39.89 -18.86
CA PHE A 95 -35.78 -41.01 -19.73
C PHE A 95 -36.98 -41.88 -20.18
N LEU A 96 -38.22 -41.42 -20.02
CA LEU A 96 -39.39 -42.03 -20.65
C LEU A 96 -39.76 -41.30 -21.94
#